data_AF-W5L3Y9-F1
#
_entry.id   AF-W5L3Y9-F1
#
_cell.length_a   1.000
_cell.length_b   1.000
_cell.length_c   1.000
_cell.angle_alpha   90.00
_cell.angle_beta   90.00
_cell.angle_gamma   90.00
#
_symmetry.space_group_name_H-M   'P 1'
#
loop_
_entity.id
_entity.type
_entity.pdbx_description
1 polymer ?
#
loop_
_entity_poly.entity_id
_entity_poly.type
_entity_poly.pdbx_seq_one_letter_code
_entity_poly.pdbx_strand_id
1 'polypeptide(L)'
;MIKVYCDIWGTNPYLLLLLLLLLLLLLLLYYYYYYIIIIIISSSTGDCVSKTPIPQHVDGDWSLWSQWSMCSRTCGTGARFRQRKCDNPPNCVGGSVEHKACEGPPCSKGVPTFRDQQCQSHERHSGKKKTQMWTAVISDEKPCALFCSPVGRDAPVLLAERVLDGTPCGPYESDLCVNGKCQKIGCDGIIGSSAKEDRCGVCNGDGKSCKIIKGDFNHTRGMGELAKKREREIDRHREIERCFYLALL
;
A
#
# COMPACT_ATOMS: atom_id res chain seq x y z
N MET A 1 53.41 4.23 -96.86
CA MET A 1 53.71 3.60 -95.56
C MET A 1 52.55 3.86 -94.62
N ILE A 2 51.75 2.84 -94.34
CA ILE A 2 50.56 2.93 -93.48
C ILE A 2 51.05 2.90 -92.02
N LYS A 3 50.84 3.99 -91.28
CA LYS A 3 50.94 3.99 -89.82
C LYS A 3 49.55 4.19 -89.25
N VAL A 4 49.02 3.10 -88.70
CA VAL A 4 47.81 3.02 -87.87
C VAL A 4 48.09 3.79 -86.58
N TYR A 5 47.21 4.75 -86.24
CA TYR A 5 47.13 5.27 -84.89
C TYR A 5 46.28 4.28 -84.07
N CYS A 6 46.86 3.64 -83.06
CA CYS A 6 46.09 2.94 -82.03
C CYS A 6 45.69 3.95 -80.95
N ASP A 7 44.39 4.19 -80.81
CA ASP A 7 43.79 4.92 -79.69
C ASP A 7 44.03 4.15 -78.38
N ILE A 8 44.82 4.74 -77.48
CA ILE A 8 45.03 4.26 -76.11
C ILE A 8 44.11 5.07 -75.18
N TRP A 9 42.84 4.70 -75.10
CA TRP A 9 41.99 5.05 -73.95
C TRP A 9 41.99 3.85 -72.99
N GLY A 10 43.08 3.69 -72.24
CA GLY A 10 43.18 2.69 -71.19
C GLY A 10 42.33 3.11 -69.99
N THR A 11 41.03 2.79 -70.00
CA THR A 11 40.18 2.95 -68.82
C THR A 11 40.68 2.03 -67.71
N ASN A 12 40.96 2.60 -66.53
CA ASN A 12 41.43 1.85 -65.38
C ASN A 12 40.33 0.85 -64.95
N PRO A 13 40.57 -0.48 -65.01
CA PRO A 13 39.53 -1.49 -64.73
C PRO A 13 39.00 -1.40 -63.30
N TYR A 14 39.79 -0.89 -62.35
CA TYR A 14 39.35 -0.64 -60.98
C TYR A 14 38.35 0.52 -60.88
N LEU A 15 38.48 1.54 -61.75
CA LEU A 15 37.54 2.66 -61.79
C LEU A 15 36.19 2.22 -62.38
N LEU A 16 36.22 1.36 -63.42
CA LEU A 16 35.00 0.77 -63.97
C LEU A 16 34.30 -0.13 -62.95
N LEU A 17 35.06 -0.95 -62.22
CA LEU A 17 34.51 -1.79 -61.15
C LEU A 17 33.91 -0.95 -60.01
N LEU A 18 34.58 0.15 -59.61
CA LEU A 18 34.07 1.06 -58.58
C LEU A 18 32.77 1.75 -59.03
N LEU A 19 32.70 2.19 -60.30
CA LEU A 19 31.48 2.78 -60.87
C LEU A 19 30.33 1.77 -60.94
N LEU A 20 30.61 0.51 -61.30
CA LEU A 20 29.61 -0.56 -61.31
C LEU A 20 29.11 -0.90 -59.90
N LEU A 21 30.00 -0.96 -58.91
CA LEU A 21 29.63 -1.18 -57.51
C LEU A 21 28.79 -0.02 -56.96
N LEU A 22 29.13 1.22 -57.32
CA LEU A 22 28.39 2.41 -56.88
C LEU A 22 27.00 2.48 -57.55
N LEU A 23 26.90 2.16 -58.84
CA LEU A 23 25.61 2.02 -59.53
C LEU A 23 24.75 0.91 -58.92
N LEU A 24 25.34 -0.24 -58.59
CA LEU A 24 24.61 -1.35 -57.97
C LEU A 24 24.11 -0.98 -56.57
N LEU A 25 24.92 -0.26 -55.78
CA LEU A 25 24.52 0.25 -54.47
C LEU A 25 23.39 1.28 -54.57
N LEU A 26 23.46 2.20 -55.54
CA LEU A 26 22.38 3.17 -55.80
C LEU A 26 21.07 2.48 -56.23
N LEU A 27 21.15 1.43 -57.06
CA LEU A 27 19.98 0.64 -57.46
C LEU A 27 19.37 -0.12 -56.28
N LEU A 28 20.20 -0.70 -55.40
CA LEU A 28 19.72 -1.37 -54.20
C LEU A 28 19.03 -0.39 -53.23
N LEU A 29 19.60 0.81 -53.04
CA LEU A 29 19.00 1.85 -52.21
C LEU A 29 17.67 2.34 -52.79
N TYR A 30 17.58 2.52 -54.12
CA TYR A 30 16.34 2.88 -54.80
C TYR A 30 15.25 1.82 -54.60
N TYR A 31 15.59 0.54 -54.79
CA TYR A 31 14.64 -0.55 -54.61
C TYR A 31 14.16 -0.67 -53.16
N TYR A 32 15.09 -0.54 -52.20
CA TYR A 32 14.75 -0.53 -50.77
C TYR A 32 13.82 0.64 -50.42
N TYR A 33 14.10 1.85 -50.90
CA TYR A 33 13.22 3.01 -50.68
C TYR A 33 11.83 2.78 -51.26
N TYR A 34 11.73 2.28 -52.49
CA TYR A 34 10.45 1.98 -53.12
C TYR A 34 9.64 0.91 -52.35
N TYR A 35 10.33 -0.11 -51.84
CA TYR A 35 9.71 -1.14 -50.98
C TYR A 35 9.14 -0.55 -49.68
N ILE A 36 9.89 0.32 -49.00
CA ILE A 36 9.41 1.02 -47.79
C ILE A 36 8.17 1.87 -48.10
N ILE A 37 8.16 2.60 -49.23
CA ILE A 37 7.00 3.38 -49.66
C ILE A 37 5.78 2.49 -49.90
N ILE A 38 5.94 1.32 -50.53
CA ILE A 38 4.84 0.35 -50.71
C ILE A 38 4.28 -0.13 -49.36
N ILE A 39 5.15 -0.45 -48.38
CA ILE A 39 4.72 -0.87 -47.04
C ILE A 39 3.95 0.25 -46.32
N ILE A 40 4.42 1.50 -46.44
CA ILE A 40 3.73 2.64 -45.82
C ILE A 40 2.35 2.82 -46.46
N ILE A 41 2.24 2.75 -47.79
CA ILE A 41 0.96 2.90 -48.51
C ILE A 41 -0.01 1.76 -48.15
N SER A 42 0.45 0.50 -48.04
CA SER A 42 -0.41 -0.63 -47.67
C SER A 42 -0.87 -0.61 -46.21
N SER A 43 -0.21 0.14 -45.33
CA SER A 43 -0.63 0.32 -43.94
C SER A 43 -1.72 1.39 -43.73
N SER A 44 -2.14 2.10 -44.78
CA SER A 44 -3.07 3.24 -44.68
C SER A 44 -4.55 2.90 -44.89
N THR A 45 -4.90 1.65 -45.20
CA THR A 45 -6.30 1.19 -45.15
C THR A 45 -6.62 0.68 -43.74
N GLY A 46 -6.74 1.61 -42.79
CA GLY A 46 -7.36 1.32 -41.50
C GLY A 46 -8.86 1.14 -41.71
N ASP A 47 -9.32 -0.10 -41.80
CA ASP A 47 -10.76 -0.39 -41.89
C ASP A 47 -11.46 0.09 -40.61
N CYS A 48 -12.47 0.96 -40.77
CA CYS A 48 -13.37 1.35 -39.70
C CYS A 48 -14.23 0.15 -39.30
N VAL A 49 -13.78 -0.61 -38.31
CA VAL A 49 -14.61 -1.66 -37.69
C VAL A 49 -15.68 -0.99 -36.84
N SER A 50 -16.94 -1.39 -37.00
CA SER A 50 -18.03 -0.92 -36.14
C SER A 50 -17.72 -1.28 -34.68
N LYS A 51 -18.04 -0.36 -33.75
CA LYS A 51 -18.00 -0.69 -32.31
C LYS A 51 -18.95 -1.86 -32.08
N THR A 52 -18.40 -3.04 -31.78
CA THR A 52 -19.18 -4.10 -31.17
C THR A 52 -19.91 -3.50 -29.96
N PRO A 53 -21.17 -3.90 -29.68
CA PRO A 53 -21.81 -3.51 -28.43
C PRO A 53 -20.84 -3.88 -27.32
N ILE A 54 -20.45 -2.90 -26.51
CA ILE A 54 -19.68 -3.15 -25.29
C ILE A 54 -20.45 -4.26 -24.58
N PRO A 55 -19.88 -5.47 -24.37
CA PRO A 55 -20.58 -6.49 -23.61
C PRO A 55 -20.96 -5.85 -22.30
N GLN A 56 -22.25 -5.89 -21.96
CA GLN A 56 -22.79 -5.28 -20.75
C GLN A 56 -21.82 -5.56 -19.60
N HIS A 57 -21.45 -4.51 -18.87
CA HIS A 57 -20.55 -4.59 -17.72
C HIS A 57 -21.16 -5.58 -16.72
N VAL A 58 -20.76 -6.85 -16.80
CA VAL A 58 -21.12 -7.84 -15.79
C VAL A 58 -20.15 -7.54 -14.66
N ASP A 59 -20.65 -6.90 -13.62
CA ASP A 59 -19.91 -6.74 -12.38
C ASP A 59 -19.45 -8.13 -11.93
N GLY A 60 -18.16 -8.23 -11.65
CA GLY A 60 -17.57 -9.46 -11.18
C GLY A 60 -18.16 -9.89 -9.86
N ASP A 61 -18.51 -11.17 -9.72
CA ASP A 61 -18.91 -11.70 -8.41
C ASP A 61 -17.67 -12.08 -7.60
N TRP A 62 -17.64 -11.54 -6.38
CA TRP A 62 -16.64 -11.93 -5.39
C TRP A 62 -16.85 -13.38 -4.95
N SER A 63 -15.75 -14.13 -4.82
CA SER A 63 -15.80 -15.41 -4.12
C SER A 63 -16.24 -15.21 -2.67
N LEU A 64 -16.68 -16.31 -2.03
CA LEU A 64 -16.81 -16.33 -0.58
C LEU A 64 -15.48 -15.95 0.08
N TRP A 65 -15.57 -15.24 1.20
CA TRP A 65 -14.43 -14.93 2.02
C TRP A 65 -13.81 -16.20 2.59
N SER A 66 -12.48 -16.24 2.64
CA SER A 66 -11.74 -17.24 3.38
C SER A 66 -12.06 -17.17 4.87
N GLN A 67 -11.69 -18.23 5.59
CA GLN A 67 -11.58 -18.14 7.04
C GLN A 67 -10.57 -17.05 7.43
N TRP A 68 -10.78 -16.46 8.61
CA TRP A 68 -9.83 -15.53 9.19
C TRP A 68 -8.50 -16.22 9.51
N SER A 69 -7.40 -15.53 9.25
CA SER A 69 -6.07 -15.94 9.69
C SER A 69 -5.99 -15.99 11.22
N MET A 70 -4.92 -16.60 11.73
CA MET A 70 -4.52 -16.41 13.12
C MET A 70 -4.23 -14.93 13.38
N CYS A 71 -4.42 -14.53 14.65
CA CYS A 71 -4.06 -13.19 15.10
C CYS A 71 -2.54 -12.99 15.00
N SER A 72 -2.09 -11.80 14.60
CA SER A 72 -0.67 -11.48 14.46
C SER A 72 0.10 -11.54 15.78
N ARG A 73 -0.60 -11.57 16.92
CA ARG A 73 -0.03 -11.79 18.25
C ARG A 73 -0.99 -12.56 19.15
N THR A 74 -0.43 -13.11 20.23
CA THR A 74 -1.16 -13.92 21.21
C THR A 74 -1.60 -13.16 22.46
N CYS A 75 -1.13 -11.93 22.67
CA CYS A 75 -1.52 -11.06 23.77
C CYS A 75 -1.79 -9.63 23.27
N GLY A 76 -2.67 -8.89 23.94
CA GLY A 76 -3.07 -7.54 23.55
C GLY A 76 -3.82 -7.49 22.22
N THR A 77 -3.94 -6.30 21.65
CA THR A 77 -4.62 -6.08 20.37
C THR A 77 -3.69 -6.39 19.20
N GLY A 78 -4.10 -7.27 18.29
CA GLY A 78 -3.42 -7.59 17.04
C GLY A 78 -4.33 -7.44 15.82
N ALA A 79 -3.85 -7.90 14.66
CA ALA A 79 -4.63 -7.95 13.43
C ALA A 79 -4.69 -9.38 12.88
N ARG A 80 -5.81 -9.72 12.26
CA ARG A 80 -5.99 -10.92 11.44
C ARG A 80 -6.60 -10.52 10.11
N PHE A 81 -6.36 -11.30 9.07
CA PHE A 81 -6.85 -10.99 7.73
C PHE A 81 -7.67 -12.14 7.16
N ARG A 82 -8.50 -11.84 6.18
CA ARG A 82 -9.15 -12.81 5.31
C ARG A 82 -9.10 -12.33 3.87
N GLN A 83 -9.22 -13.25 2.94
CA GLN A 83 -9.09 -12.96 1.53
C GLN A 83 -10.26 -13.53 0.75
N ARG A 84 -10.56 -12.90 -0.39
CA ARG A 84 -11.51 -13.38 -1.39
C ARG A 84 -10.92 -13.13 -2.76
N LYS A 85 -11.38 -13.88 -3.75
CA LYS A 85 -10.91 -13.77 -5.12
C LYS A 85 -12.00 -13.17 -6.03
N CYS A 86 -11.57 -12.53 -7.10
CA CYS A 86 -12.44 -11.95 -8.12
C CYS A 86 -12.16 -12.70 -9.42
N ASP A 87 -12.72 -13.90 -9.54
CA ASP A 87 -12.25 -14.87 -10.53
C ASP A 87 -13.19 -15.03 -11.74
N ASN A 88 -14.48 -14.64 -11.66
CA ASN A 88 -15.35 -14.73 -12.85
C ASN A 88 -16.73 -14.03 -12.69
N PRO A 89 -17.03 -12.92 -13.41
CA PRO A 89 -16.14 -12.13 -14.24
C PRO A 89 -15.16 -11.26 -13.42
N PRO A 90 -14.03 -10.82 -13.99
CA PRO A 90 -13.05 -9.98 -13.32
C PRO A 90 -13.46 -8.50 -13.39
N ASN A 91 -14.38 -8.04 -12.54
CA ASN A 91 -14.80 -6.63 -12.42
C ASN A 91 -15.39 -6.34 -11.02
N CYS A 92 -14.73 -6.77 -9.95
CA CYS A 92 -15.29 -6.66 -8.61
C CYS A 92 -14.88 -5.33 -7.92
N VAL A 93 -15.85 -4.58 -7.41
CA VAL A 93 -15.61 -3.35 -6.63
C VAL A 93 -15.30 -3.71 -5.17
N GLY A 94 -14.24 -3.11 -4.62
CA GLY A 94 -13.82 -3.28 -3.22
C GLY A 94 -12.51 -4.05 -3.04
N GLY A 95 -12.12 -4.28 -1.79
CA GLY A 95 -10.87 -4.98 -1.45
C GLY A 95 -10.99 -6.50 -1.57
N SER A 96 -9.92 -7.14 -2.04
CA SER A 96 -9.74 -8.61 -2.00
C SER A 96 -9.22 -9.11 -0.64
N VAL A 97 -8.71 -8.21 0.20
CA VAL A 97 -8.20 -8.51 1.54
C VAL A 97 -8.89 -7.60 2.55
N GLU A 98 -9.35 -8.16 3.65
CA GLU A 98 -9.93 -7.43 4.77
C GLU A 98 -9.18 -7.76 6.06
N HIS A 99 -8.97 -6.76 6.91
CA HIS A 99 -8.29 -6.90 8.19
C HIS A 99 -9.24 -6.60 9.33
N LYS A 100 -9.17 -7.42 10.38
CA LYS A 100 -9.97 -7.27 11.59
C LYS A 100 -9.06 -7.26 12.81
N ALA A 101 -9.36 -6.40 13.77
CA ALA A 101 -8.70 -6.42 15.07
C ALA A 101 -9.03 -7.72 15.80
N CYS A 102 -8.05 -8.26 16.52
CA CYS A 102 -8.21 -9.39 17.41
C CYS A 102 -7.65 -9.03 18.78
N GLU A 103 -8.32 -9.49 19.83
CA GLU A 103 -7.96 -9.21 21.21
C GLU A 103 -7.49 -10.51 21.88
N GLY A 104 -6.27 -10.49 22.39
CA GLY A 104 -5.75 -11.51 23.29
C GLY A 104 -5.76 -11.04 24.74
N PRO A 105 -5.37 -11.92 25.69
CA PRO A 105 -5.13 -11.52 27.08
C PRO A 105 -4.10 -10.37 27.15
N PRO A 106 -4.14 -9.53 28.19
CA PRO A 106 -3.15 -8.46 28.34
C PRO A 106 -1.73 -9.05 28.42
N CYS A 107 -0.77 -8.41 27.74
CA CYS A 107 0.61 -8.85 27.78
C CYS A 107 1.22 -8.66 29.17
N SER A 108 2.04 -9.61 29.62
CA SER A 108 2.75 -9.56 30.90
C SER A 108 3.66 -8.33 31.00
N LYS A 109 3.76 -7.73 32.18
CA LYS A 109 4.70 -6.61 32.41
C LYS A 109 6.14 -7.07 32.19
N GLY A 110 6.93 -6.25 31.50
CA GLY A 110 8.35 -6.53 31.23
C GLY A 110 8.63 -7.31 29.95
N VAL A 111 7.60 -7.72 29.18
CA VAL A 111 7.82 -8.24 27.83
C VAL A 111 8.04 -7.08 26.83
N PRO A 112 8.97 -7.21 25.87
CA PRO A 112 9.14 -6.21 24.81
C PRO A 112 7.85 -6.02 24.01
N THR A 113 7.61 -4.81 23.53
CA THR A 113 6.44 -4.55 22.68
C THR A 113 6.56 -5.34 21.39
N PHE A 114 5.44 -5.56 20.69
CA PHE A 114 5.46 -6.27 19.41
C PHE A 114 6.35 -5.57 18.35
N ARG A 115 6.53 -4.25 18.46
CA ARG A 115 7.43 -3.49 17.60
C ARG A 115 8.90 -3.70 18.00
N ASP A 116 9.20 -3.72 19.30
CA ASP A 116 10.55 -4.03 19.80
C ASP A 116 10.98 -5.46 19.46
N GLN A 117 10.05 -6.42 19.51
CA GLN A 117 10.30 -7.80 19.11
C GLN A 117 10.76 -7.89 17.64
N GLN A 118 10.22 -7.04 16.76
CA GLN A 118 10.66 -6.96 15.36
C GLN A 118 12.10 -6.44 15.26
N CYS A 119 12.46 -5.38 16.01
CA CYS A 119 13.85 -4.91 16.10
C CYS A 119 14.81 -6.01 16.62
N GLN A 120 14.39 -6.74 17.67
CA GLN A 120 15.18 -7.82 18.27
C GLN A 120 15.34 -9.04 17.36
N SER A 121 14.38 -9.28 16.45
CA SER A 121 14.43 -10.40 15.50
C SER A 121 15.50 -10.18 14.41
N HIS A 122 15.74 -8.93 14.02
CA HIS A 122 16.71 -8.56 12.98
C HIS A 122 18.18 -8.77 13.39
N GLU A 123 18.51 -8.64 14.68
CA GLU A 123 19.88 -8.79 15.19
C GLU A 123 20.48 -10.19 15.00
N ARG A 124 19.64 -11.23 14.82
CA ARG A 124 20.13 -12.61 14.59
C ARG A 124 20.94 -12.78 13.30
N HIS A 125 20.81 -11.86 12.34
CA HIS A 125 21.49 -11.96 11.05
C HIS A 125 22.84 -11.22 10.99
N SER A 126 23.19 -10.41 11.99
CA SER A 126 24.39 -9.56 11.96
C SER A 126 25.60 -10.11 12.73
N GLY A 127 25.48 -11.29 13.36
CA GLY A 127 26.59 -11.97 14.05
C GLY A 127 27.21 -11.20 15.23
N LYS A 128 26.65 -10.06 15.63
CA LYS A 128 27.15 -9.24 16.74
C LYS A 128 26.68 -9.78 18.09
N LYS A 129 27.57 -9.68 19.09
CA LYS A 129 27.32 -10.11 20.47
C LYS A 129 26.01 -9.52 21.00
N LYS A 130 25.23 -10.39 21.65
CA LYS A 130 23.89 -10.23 22.23
C LYS A 130 23.83 -9.27 23.42
N THR A 131 24.52 -8.12 23.37
CA THR A 131 24.74 -7.25 24.53
C THR A 131 23.96 -5.94 24.46
N GLN A 132 23.38 -5.58 23.31
CA GLN A 132 22.69 -4.30 23.12
C GLN A 132 21.20 -4.54 22.84
N MET A 133 20.33 -4.05 23.74
CA MET A 133 18.89 -4.10 23.54
C MET A 133 18.52 -3.09 22.45
N TRP A 134 17.92 -3.56 21.37
CA TRP A 134 17.36 -2.69 20.33
C TRP A 134 15.90 -2.40 20.63
N THR A 135 15.56 -1.12 20.60
CA THR A 135 14.21 -0.62 20.84
C THR A 135 13.70 0.05 19.58
N ALA A 136 12.40 -0.09 19.36
CA ALA A 136 11.73 0.58 18.26
C ALA A 136 11.61 2.07 18.54
N VAL A 137 11.85 2.86 17.51
CA VAL A 137 11.58 4.30 17.51
C VAL A 137 10.43 4.53 16.54
N ILE A 138 9.44 5.31 16.96
CA ILE A 138 8.28 5.65 16.13
C ILE A 138 8.57 7.00 15.50
N SER A 139 8.43 7.08 14.17
CA SER A 139 8.57 8.32 13.41
C SER A 139 7.17 8.86 13.10
N ASP A 140 6.96 10.16 13.31
CA ASP A 140 5.68 10.81 12.99
C ASP A 140 5.40 10.84 11.49
N GLU A 141 6.45 10.92 10.65
CA GLU A 141 6.32 10.91 9.19
C GLU A 141 6.01 9.51 8.64
N LYS A 142 6.60 8.48 9.25
CA LYS A 142 6.48 7.08 8.81
C LYS A 142 6.20 6.16 10.01
N PRO A 143 5.01 6.26 10.63
CA PRO A 143 4.71 5.52 11.86
C PRO A 143 4.69 4.02 11.65
N CYS A 144 4.45 3.53 10.43
CA CYS A 144 4.43 2.11 10.11
C CYS A 144 5.73 1.57 9.51
N ALA A 145 6.79 2.38 9.43
CA ALA A 145 8.14 1.89 9.15
C ALA A 145 8.80 1.38 10.44
N LEU A 146 9.72 0.43 10.29
CA LEU A 146 10.48 -0.13 11.41
C LEU A 146 11.81 0.61 11.56
N PHE A 147 11.81 1.63 12.41
CA PHE A 147 13.03 2.26 12.88
C PHE A 147 13.47 1.65 14.20
N CYS A 148 14.74 1.30 14.32
CA CYS A 148 15.31 0.70 15.51
C CYS A 148 16.58 1.44 15.91
N SER A 149 16.72 1.70 17.19
CA SER A 149 17.95 2.27 17.77
C SER A 149 18.42 1.37 18.90
N PRO A 150 19.73 1.17 19.06
CA PRO A 150 20.23 0.63 20.31
C PRO A 150 20.03 1.63 21.46
N VAL A 151 19.69 1.09 22.64
CA VAL A 151 19.59 1.90 23.85
C VAL A 151 20.91 2.66 24.08
N GLY A 152 20.87 4.00 24.00
CA GLY A 152 22.04 4.88 24.22
C GLY A 152 22.77 5.41 22.98
N ARG A 153 22.19 5.35 21.76
CA ARG A 153 22.67 6.11 20.59
C ARG A 153 21.57 7.00 20.01
N ASP A 154 21.99 8.11 19.40
CA ASP A 154 21.11 9.23 19.04
C ASP A 154 20.35 9.08 17.71
N ALA A 155 20.76 8.17 16.82
CA ALA A 155 20.15 8.03 15.50
C ALA A 155 19.49 6.66 15.28
N PRO A 156 18.16 6.60 15.08
CA PRO A 156 17.48 5.36 14.71
C PRO A 156 17.80 4.96 13.26
N VAL A 157 17.94 3.66 13.03
CA VAL A 157 18.18 3.09 11.70
C VAL A 157 16.89 2.49 11.16
N LEU A 158 16.60 2.73 9.89
CA LEU A 158 15.49 2.06 9.18
C LEU A 158 15.87 0.60 8.90
N LEU A 159 15.23 -0.34 9.58
CA LEU A 159 15.44 -1.78 9.36
C LEU A 159 14.44 -2.37 8.35
N ALA A 160 13.21 -1.86 8.30
CA ALA A 160 12.21 -2.29 7.34
C ALA A 160 11.26 -1.15 6.96
N GLU A 161 10.82 -1.11 5.70
CA GLU A 161 9.86 -0.11 5.21
C GLU A 161 8.48 -0.24 5.86
N ARG A 162 8.13 -1.44 6.32
CA ARG A 162 6.84 -1.75 6.94
C ARG A 162 7.03 -2.71 8.11
N VAL A 163 6.39 -2.38 9.22
CA VAL A 163 6.21 -3.31 10.36
C VAL A 163 5.18 -4.39 10.01
N LEU A 164 5.18 -5.48 10.76
CA LEU A 164 4.16 -6.53 10.66
C LEU A 164 2.76 -5.98 10.94
N ASP A 165 1.75 -6.50 10.23
CA ASP A 165 0.38 -6.05 10.39
C ASP A 165 -0.16 -6.28 11.82
N GLY A 166 -0.90 -5.30 12.32
CA GLY A 166 -1.35 -5.25 13.71
C GLY A 166 -0.32 -4.68 14.69
N THR A 167 0.83 -4.18 14.23
CA THR A 167 1.73 -3.37 15.06
C THR A 167 1.08 -2.03 15.38
N PRO A 168 1.02 -1.58 16.65
CA PRO A 168 0.52 -0.25 16.99
C PRO A 168 1.30 0.84 16.28
N CYS A 169 0.60 1.83 15.72
CA CYS A 169 1.24 2.95 15.05
C CYS A 169 1.99 3.87 16.02
N GLY A 170 1.43 4.05 17.22
CA GLY A 170 1.90 4.98 18.23
C GLY A 170 1.86 4.38 19.64
N PRO A 171 2.41 5.09 20.63
CA PRO A 171 2.40 4.67 22.03
C PRO A 171 1.01 4.81 22.69
N TYR A 172 0.20 5.74 22.21
CA TYR A 172 -1.09 6.08 22.83
C TYR A 172 -2.30 5.70 21.97
N GLU A 173 -2.14 5.46 20.67
CA GLU A 173 -3.27 5.17 19.79
C GLU A 173 -3.58 3.68 19.71
N SER A 174 -4.85 3.35 19.47
CA SER A 174 -5.27 1.96 19.17
C SER A 174 -5.14 1.63 17.70
N ASP A 175 -4.62 2.57 16.91
CA ASP A 175 -4.49 2.44 15.49
C ASP A 175 -3.37 1.47 15.16
N LEU A 176 -3.60 0.67 14.13
CA LEU A 176 -2.75 -0.45 13.77
C LEU A 176 -2.18 -0.24 12.38
N CYS A 177 -0.92 -0.60 12.22
CA CYS A 177 -0.28 -0.67 10.92
C CYS A 177 -0.86 -1.85 10.13
N VAL A 178 -1.38 -1.57 8.94
CA VAL A 178 -1.83 -2.56 7.96
C VAL A 178 -1.36 -2.12 6.58
N ASN A 179 -0.67 -3.00 5.85
CA ASN A 179 -0.10 -2.68 4.53
C ASN A 179 0.79 -1.42 4.55
N GLY A 180 1.53 -1.21 5.65
CA GLY A 180 2.43 -0.05 5.80
C GLY A 180 1.74 1.29 6.03
N LYS A 181 0.43 1.33 6.23
CA LYS A 181 -0.32 2.54 6.58
C LYS A 181 -0.88 2.42 7.98
N CYS A 182 -0.93 3.53 8.70
CA CYS A 182 -1.62 3.57 9.97
C CYS A 182 -3.12 3.64 9.74
N GLN A 183 -3.86 2.66 10.27
CA GLN A 183 -5.29 2.51 10.05
C GLN A 183 -6.01 2.46 11.40
N LYS A 184 -7.11 3.22 11.49
CA LYS A 184 -7.99 3.22 12.66
C LYS A 184 -8.83 1.96 12.70
N ILE A 185 -9.05 1.42 13.91
CA ILE A 185 -10.01 0.34 14.12
C ILE A 185 -11.41 0.94 14.16
N GLY A 186 -12.28 0.51 13.26
CA GLY A 186 -13.69 0.89 13.29
C GLY A 186 -14.44 0.27 14.47
N CYS A 187 -15.61 0.80 14.78
CA CYS A 187 -16.45 0.28 15.87
C CYS A 187 -16.98 -1.15 15.61
N ASP A 188 -16.90 -1.61 14.36
CA ASP A 188 -17.20 -2.98 13.91
C ASP A 188 -15.99 -3.94 14.08
N GLY A 189 -14.86 -3.41 14.55
CA GLY A 189 -13.59 -4.10 14.71
C GLY A 189 -12.82 -4.27 13.40
N ILE A 190 -13.32 -3.79 12.27
CA ILE A 190 -12.63 -3.85 10.98
C ILE A 190 -11.61 -2.71 10.91
N ILE A 191 -10.39 -3.03 10.50
CA ILE A 191 -9.28 -2.07 10.47
C ILE A 191 -9.36 -1.29 9.16
N GLY A 192 -9.42 0.03 9.26
CA GLY A 192 -9.60 0.94 8.12
C GLY A 192 -11.05 1.04 7.63
N SER A 193 -12.04 0.56 8.41
CA SER A 193 -13.45 0.77 8.07
C SER A 193 -13.89 2.20 8.35
N SER A 194 -14.94 2.63 7.67
CA SER A 194 -15.58 3.93 7.92
C SER A 194 -16.52 3.92 9.12
N ALA A 195 -16.69 2.76 9.78
CA ALA A 195 -17.65 2.58 10.86
C ALA A 195 -17.21 3.34 12.12
N LYS A 196 -18.10 4.19 12.62
CA LYS A 196 -17.84 5.03 13.81
C LYS A 196 -18.95 4.86 14.83
N GLU A 197 -18.58 4.94 16.11
CA GLU A 197 -19.57 5.09 17.17
C GLU A 197 -20.32 6.40 16.95
N ASP A 198 -21.64 6.38 17.12
CA ASP A 198 -22.46 7.58 17.18
C ASP A 198 -22.26 8.30 18.52
N ARG A 199 -23.01 9.40 18.71
CA ARG A 199 -23.05 10.14 19.97
C ARG A 199 -23.66 9.36 21.14
N CYS A 200 -23.88 8.06 21.04
CA CYS A 200 -24.39 7.20 22.09
C CYS A 200 -23.48 5.98 22.31
N GLY A 201 -22.33 5.93 21.63
CA GLY A 201 -21.43 4.78 21.66
C GLY A 201 -21.91 3.59 20.81
N VAL A 202 -22.97 3.75 20.01
CA VAL A 202 -23.52 2.70 19.16
C VAL A 202 -22.85 2.76 17.79
N CYS A 203 -22.31 1.63 17.33
CA CYS A 203 -21.63 1.55 16.05
C CYS A 203 -22.58 1.81 14.88
N ASN A 204 -22.28 2.82 14.04
CA ASN A 204 -23.14 3.30 12.95
C ASN A 204 -24.59 3.60 13.41
N GLY A 205 -24.76 4.00 14.67
CA GLY A 205 -26.06 4.35 15.22
C GLY A 205 -26.59 5.70 14.73
N ASP A 206 -27.87 5.93 14.94
CA ASP A 206 -28.55 7.18 14.56
C ASP A 206 -28.55 8.23 15.70
N GLY A 207 -27.89 7.93 16.82
CA GLY A 207 -27.78 8.78 18.00
C GLY A 207 -29.08 8.91 18.81
N LYS A 208 -30.08 8.05 18.59
CA LYS A 208 -31.37 8.12 19.31
C LYS A 208 -31.46 7.15 20.49
N SER A 209 -30.51 6.23 20.63
CA SER A 209 -30.45 5.25 21.72
C SER A 209 -30.11 5.87 23.09
N CYS A 210 -29.65 7.12 23.11
CA CYS A 210 -29.33 7.85 24.32
C CYS A 210 -29.81 9.31 24.22
N LYS A 211 -29.89 9.97 25.38
CA LYS A 211 -30.07 11.42 25.48
C LYS A 211 -28.80 12.03 26.07
N ILE A 212 -28.29 13.07 25.43
CA ILE A 212 -27.17 13.84 25.99
C ILE A 212 -27.72 14.69 27.14
N ILE A 213 -27.22 14.45 28.34
CA ILE A 213 -27.49 15.28 29.51
C ILE A 213 -26.29 16.23 29.68
N LYS A 214 -26.51 17.54 29.54
CA LYS A 214 -25.51 18.56 29.85
C LYS A 214 -25.75 19.09 31.27
N GLY A 215 -24.71 19.18 32.09
CA GLY A 215 -24.79 19.71 33.46
C GLY A 215 -23.42 20.07 34.02
N ASP A 216 -23.38 21.01 34.95
CA ASP A 216 -22.16 21.44 35.62
C ASP A 216 -21.80 20.49 36.77
N PHE A 217 -20.60 19.92 36.70
CA PHE A 217 -20.14 18.97 37.71
C PHE A 217 -19.56 19.72 38.92
N ASN A 218 -20.31 19.77 40.02
CA ASN A 218 -19.81 20.27 41.29
C ASN A 218 -19.29 19.11 42.15
N HIS A 219 -17.97 19.07 42.36
CA HIS A 219 -17.21 17.98 42.98
C HIS A 219 -17.56 17.68 44.46
N THR A 220 -18.54 18.38 45.04
CA THR A 220 -18.90 18.32 46.46
C THR A 220 -19.97 17.29 46.82
N ARG A 221 -20.63 16.65 45.84
CA ARG A 221 -21.62 15.61 46.09
C ARG A 221 -21.29 14.34 45.31
N GLY A 222 -20.59 13.41 45.96
CA GLY A 222 -20.38 12.08 45.42
C GLY A 222 -21.65 11.24 45.47
N MET A 223 -22.02 10.60 44.36
CA MET A 223 -22.14 9.13 44.22
C MET A 223 -22.52 8.79 42.77
N GLY A 224 -21.81 7.83 42.18
CA GLY A 224 -22.09 7.26 40.87
C GLY A 224 -20.81 6.76 40.23
N GLU A 225 -20.61 5.44 40.23
CA GLU A 225 -19.48 4.79 39.54
C GLU A 225 -19.57 5.11 38.04
N LEU A 226 -18.88 6.17 37.63
CA LEU A 226 -18.55 6.43 36.24
C LEU A 226 -17.77 5.21 35.75
N ALA A 227 -18.33 4.46 34.81
CA ALA A 227 -17.58 3.51 34.01
C ALA A 227 -16.46 4.30 33.33
N LYS A 228 -15.25 4.26 33.91
CA LYS A 228 -14.04 4.84 33.35
C LYS A 228 -13.71 4.09 32.05
N LYS A 229 -14.30 4.48 30.92
CA LYS A 229 -13.67 4.21 29.61
C LYS A 229 -12.38 5.03 29.64
N ARG A 230 -11.23 4.34 29.69
CA ARG A 230 -9.89 4.92 29.83
C ARG A 230 -9.76 6.20 29.00
N GLU A 231 -9.65 7.32 29.71
CA GLU A 231 -9.26 8.62 29.16
C GLU A 231 -7.90 8.43 28.48
N ARG A 232 -7.87 8.54 27.15
CA ARG A 232 -6.63 8.86 26.46
C ARG A 232 -6.61 10.36 26.34
N GLU A 233 -5.68 10.99 27.06
CA GLU A 233 -5.31 12.39 26.91
C GLU A 233 -5.15 12.72 25.42
N ILE A 234 -6.14 13.39 24.87
CA ILE A 234 -6.01 14.18 23.65
C ILE A 234 -6.14 15.62 24.12
N ASP A 235 -4.99 16.27 24.30
CA ASP A 235 -4.86 17.72 24.41
C ASP A 235 -3.87 18.11 23.29
N ARG A 236 -4.21 18.95 22.31
CA ARG A 236 -4.78 20.28 22.40
C ARG A 236 -5.57 20.66 21.15
N HIS A 237 -6.58 21.51 21.34
CA HIS A 237 -7.39 22.24 20.34
C HIS A 237 -8.66 21.57 19.81
N ARG A 238 -9.56 21.21 20.73
CA ARG A 238 -10.99 21.39 20.47
C ARG A 238 -11.69 21.64 21.82
N GLU A 239 -12.57 22.63 21.86
CA GLU A 239 -13.36 22.98 23.05
C GLU A 239 -13.95 21.72 23.69
N ILE A 240 -13.63 21.52 24.97
CA ILE A 240 -14.02 20.33 25.71
C ILE A 240 -15.50 20.47 26.10
N GLU A 241 -16.42 20.12 25.21
CA GLU A 241 -17.75 19.67 25.64
C GLU A 241 -17.59 18.27 26.26
N ARG A 242 -17.43 18.20 27.58
CA ARG A 242 -17.43 16.94 28.35
C ARG A 242 -18.83 16.31 28.31
N CYS A 243 -19.15 15.58 27.24
CA CYS A 243 -20.33 14.73 27.21
C CYS A 243 -19.98 13.37 27.83
N PHE A 244 -20.47 13.09 29.04
CA PHE A 244 -20.44 11.74 29.63
C PHE A 244 -21.77 11.03 29.34
N TYR A 245 -21.69 9.77 28.92
CA TYR A 245 -22.84 8.93 28.62
C TYR A 245 -23.32 8.20 29.89
N LEU A 246 -24.58 8.41 30.27
CA LEU A 246 -25.30 7.54 31.20
C LEU A 246 -26.01 6.47 30.37
N ALA A 247 -25.54 5.22 30.46
CA ALA A 247 -26.34 4.07 30.06
C ALA A 247 -27.44 3.89 31.10
N LEU A 248 -28.69 4.16 30.73
CA LEU A 248 -29.84 3.78 31.52
C LEU A 248 -29.98 2.26 31.43
N LEU A 249 -29.82 1.57 32.57
CA LEU A 249 -30.28 0.19 32.78
C LEU A 249 -31.81 0.15 32.77
#